data_AF-A0A355UKH2-F1
#
_entry.id   AF-A0A355UKH2-F1
#
_cell.length_a   1.000
_cell.length_b   1.000
_cell.length_c   1.000
_cell.angle_alpha   90.00
_cell.angle_beta   90.00
_cell.angle_gamma   90.00
#
_symmetry.space_group_name_H-M   'P 1'
#
loop_
_entity.id
_entity.type
_entity.pdbx_description
1 polymer ?
#
loop_
_entity_poly.entity_id
_entity_poly.type
_entity_poly.pdbx_seq_one_letter_code
_entity_poly.pdbx_strand_id
1 'polypeptide(L)'
;MVIIPFLILILSIYYFENIRWPLYGFGFAMYAWNIFFALTPIGLLNINSNEEIANLVQKEDAVFVLKDKVAIDNIVAYNQKNQNIKNTFKISEVSPQQFENWIKENKTIYTDYFGSKESLSRANIAESKNNNISPNNPIIKNKEHFTPKYKFTSLGQEKEIWSYSD
;
A
#
# COMPACT_ATOMS: atom_id res chain seq x y z
N MET A 1 9.51 0.63 -36.42
CA MET A 1 10.83 0.02 -36.69
C MET A 1 11.08 -1.19 -35.76
N VAL A 2 10.20 -2.20 -35.78
CA VAL A 2 10.34 -3.43 -34.96
C VAL A 2 10.58 -4.68 -35.83
N ILE A 3 10.32 -4.59 -37.14
CA ILE A 3 10.32 -5.73 -38.05
C ILE A 3 11.73 -6.13 -38.53
N ILE A 4 12.66 -5.16 -38.61
CA ILE A 4 14.04 -5.40 -39.07
C ILE A 4 14.81 -6.32 -38.10
N PRO A 5 14.78 -6.09 -36.77
CA PRO A 5 15.40 -7.02 -35.81
C PRO A 5 14.83 -8.44 -35.88
N PHE A 6 13.52 -8.59 -36.09
CA PHE A 6 12.86 -9.90 -36.21
C PHE A 6 13.29 -10.66 -37.47
N LEU A 7 13.39 -9.95 -38.61
CA LEU A 7 13.88 -10.52 -39.86
C LEU A 7 15.34 -10.99 -39.75
N ILE A 8 16.20 -10.19 -39.10
CA ILE A 8 17.60 -10.56 -38.87
C ILE A 8 17.70 -11.82 -38.01
N LEU A 9 16.86 -11.95 -36.97
CA LEU A 9 16.83 -13.14 -36.12
C LEU A 9 16.39 -14.39 -36.90
N ILE A 10 15.33 -14.29 -37.71
CA ILE A 10 14.82 -15.39 -38.53
C ILE A 10 15.87 -15.82 -39.57
N LEU A 11 16.50 -14.85 -40.25
CA LEU A 11 17.57 -15.13 -41.21
C LEU A 11 18.79 -15.75 -40.53
N SER A 12 19.14 -15.32 -39.32
CA SER A 12 20.27 -15.89 -38.57
C SER A 12 20.03 -17.35 -38.18
N ILE A 13 18.80 -17.69 -37.78
CA ILE A 13 18.39 -19.08 -37.51
C ILE A 13 18.40 -19.92 -38.80
N TYR A 14 18.04 -19.33 -39.94
CA TYR A 14 17.99 -20.05 -41.22
C TYR A 14 19.38 -20.32 -41.81
N TYR A 15 20.29 -19.34 -41.77
CA TYR A 15 21.60 -19.44 -42.44
C TYR A 15 22.72 -19.99 -41.57
N PHE A 16 22.64 -19.89 -40.24
CA PHE A 16 23.74 -20.30 -39.35
C PHE A 16 23.32 -21.44 -38.40
N GLU A 17 23.50 -22.69 -38.86
CA GLU A 17 23.17 -23.89 -38.09
C GLU A 17 23.87 -23.95 -36.73
N ASN A 18 25.14 -23.52 -36.66
CA ASN A 18 25.93 -23.50 -35.42
C ASN A 18 25.35 -22.60 -34.32
N ILE A 19 24.52 -21.62 -34.68
CA ILE A 19 23.98 -20.60 -33.77
C ILE A 19 22.49 -20.88 -33.45
N ARG A 20 21.83 -21.81 -34.17
CA ARG A 20 20.42 -22.17 -33.95
C ARG A 20 20.15 -22.65 -32.53
N TRP A 21 20.95 -23.61 -32.04
CA TRP A 21 20.77 -24.17 -30.70
C TRP A 21 20.93 -23.11 -29.58
N PRO A 22 21.99 -22.28 -29.60
CA PRO A 22 22.10 -21.15 -28.68
C PRO A 22 20.92 -20.16 -28.75
N LEU A 23 20.43 -19.84 -29.96
CA LEU A 23 19.31 -18.90 -30.15
C LEU A 23 17.99 -19.46 -29.63
N TYR A 24 17.70 -20.75 -29.87
CA TYR A 24 16.54 -21.42 -29.28
C TYR A 24 16.65 -21.50 -27.75
N GLY A 25 17.85 -21.81 -27.22
CA GLY A 25 18.11 -21.81 -25.79
C GLY A 25 17.88 -20.44 -25.15
N PHE A 26 18.34 -19.36 -25.80
CA PHE A 26 18.11 -17.99 -25.34
C PHE A 26 16.62 -17.62 -25.41
N GLY A 27 15.93 -17.95 -26.50
CA GLY A 27 14.49 -17.73 -26.63
C GLY A 27 13.68 -18.48 -25.57
N PHE A 28 14.04 -19.73 -25.28
CA PHE A 28 13.43 -20.52 -24.21
C PHE A 28 13.73 -19.94 -22.83
N ALA A 29 14.97 -19.48 -22.57
CA ALA A 29 15.33 -18.83 -21.31
C ALA A 29 14.54 -17.52 -21.10
N MET A 30 14.37 -16.71 -22.15
CA MET A 30 13.54 -15.50 -22.11
C MET A 30 12.06 -15.84 -21.92
N TYR A 31 11.55 -16.90 -22.56
CA TYR A 31 10.19 -17.36 -22.36
C TYR A 31 9.95 -17.87 -20.93
N ALA A 32 10.86 -18.69 -20.40
CA ALA A 32 10.82 -19.16 -19.03
C ALA A 32 10.92 -17.98 -18.05
N TRP A 33 11.83 -17.04 -18.27
CA TRP A 33 11.94 -15.82 -17.46
C TRP A 33 10.63 -15.03 -17.44
N ASN A 34 10.00 -14.83 -18.61
CA ASN A 34 8.70 -14.17 -18.69
C ASN A 34 7.61 -14.98 -17.98
N ILE A 35 7.59 -16.30 -18.08
CA ILE A 35 6.66 -17.14 -17.29
C ILE A 35 6.89 -16.93 -15.80
N PHE A 36 8.13 -17.08 -15.31
CA PHE A 36 8.41 -16.97 -13.89
C PHE A 36 8.09 -15.57 -13.36
N PHE A 37 8.47 -14.49 -14.05
CA PHE A 37 8.20 -13.13 -13.56
C PHE A 37 6.80 -12.59 -13.88
N ALA A 38 6.18 -12.98 -14.99
CA ALA A 38 4.82 -12.53 -15.34
C ALA A 38 3.73 -13.39 -14.68
N LEU A 39 4.00 -14.67 -14.38
CA LEU A 39 3.07 -15.56 -13.66
C LEU A 39 3.39 -15.69 -12.18
N THR A 40 4.51 -15.16 -11.67
CA THR A 40 4.60 -14.93 -10.22
C THR A 40 3.44 -14.02 -9.87
N PRO A 41 2.43 -14.50 -9.12
CA PRO A 41 1.29 -13.68 -8.80
C PRO A 41 1.84 -12.50 -8.00
N ILE A 42 1.62 -11.30 -8.51
CA ILE A 42 1.89 -10.07 -7.76
C ILE A 42 1.20 -10.15 -6.39
N GLY A 43 0.09 -10.89 -6.26
CA GLY A 43 -0.58 -11.18 -4.99
C GLY A 43 0.18 -12.09 -4.00
N LEU A 44 1.23 -12.81 -4.41
CA LEU A 44 2.13 -13.52 -3.48
C LEU A 44 3.24 -12.60 -2.95
N LEU A 45 3.50 -11.49 -3.63
CA LEU A 45 4.42 -10.48 -3.17
C LEU A 45 3.62 -9.48 -2.34
N ASN A 46 3.85 -9.44 -1.03
CA ASN A 46 3.28 -8.43 -0.15
C ASN A 46 3.89 -7.06 -0.50
N ILE A 47 3.33 -6.43 -1.53
CA ILE A 47 3.75 -5.15 -2.10
C ILE A 47 2.89 -4.02 -1.51
N ASN A 48 1.71 -4.34 -1.00
CA ASN A 48 0.75 -3.36 -0.54
C ASN A 48 0.76 -3.24 0.99
N SER A 49 1.53 -2.28 1.50
CA SER A 49 1.55 -1.96 2.95
C SER A 49 0.17 -1.57 3.51
N ASN A 50 -0.80 -1.20 2.66
CA ASN A 50 -2.16 -0.91 3.11
C ASN A 50 -2.99 -2.17 3.38
N GLU A 51 -2.59 -3.33 2.86
CA GLU A 51 -3.33 -4.58 3.06
C GLU A 51 -3.25 -5.05 4.52
N GLU A 52 -2.09 -4.89 5.16
CA GLU A 52 -1.90 -5.22 6.58
C GLU A 52 -2.77 -4.31 7.48
N ILE A 53 -2.85 -3.02 7.17
CA ILE A 53 -3.71 -2.08 7.89
C ILE A 53 -5.19 -2.38 7.61
N ALA A 54 -5.56 -2.69 6.36
CA ALA A 54 -6.92 -3.09 6.01
C ALA A 54 -7.36 -4.34 6.77
N ASN A 55 -6.48 -5.33 6.94
CA ASN A 55 -6.77 -6.51 7.74
C ASN A 55 -6.93 -6.17 9.23
N LEU A 56 -6.14 -5.22 9.75
CA LEU A 56 -6.27 -4.73 11.13
C LEU A 56 -7.63 -4.04 11.36
N VAL A 57 -8.06 -3.18 10.43
CA VAL A 57 -9.35 -2.47 10.45
C VAL A 57 -10.53 -3.44 10.53
N GLN A 58 -10.41 -4.62 9.92
CA GLN A 58 -11.48 -5.63 9.92
C GLN A 58 -11.49 -6.47 11.20
N LYS A 59 -10.35 -6.64 11.85
CA LYS A 59 -10.18 -7.52 13.00
C LYS A 59 -10.50 -6.82 14.32
N GLU A 60 -10.19 -5.54 14.43
CA GLU A 60 -10.33 -4.80 15.68
C GLU A 60 -11.49 -3.81 15.64
N ASP A 61 -12.32 -3.86 16.68
CA ASP A 61 -13.37 -2.86 16.92
C ASP A 61 -12.75 -1.60 17.52
N ALA A 62 -12.12 -0.81 16.65
CA ALA A 62 -11.40 0.40 16.99
C ALA A 62 -11.65 1.48 15.93
N VAL A 63 -11.36 2.72 16.31
CA VAL A 63 -11.41 3.88 15.43
C VAL A 63 -10.04 4.08 14.79
N PHE A 64 -9.98 4.16 13.47
CA PHE A 64 -8.75 4.31 12.71
C PHE A 64 -8.71 5.68 12.04
N VAL A 65 -7.72 6.50 12.40
CA VAL A 65 -7.45 7.78 11.73
C VAL A 65 -6.24 7.63 10.84
N LEU A 66 -6.45 7.59 9.52
CA LEU A 66 -5.49 7.08 8.54
C LEU A 66 -5.12 8.14 7.51
N LYS A 67 -3.85 8.21 7.13
CA LYS A 67 -3.34 9.02 6.00
C LYS A 67 -4.02 8.61 4.69
N ASP A 68 -3.89 7.32 4.36
CA ASP A 68 -4.41 6.74 3.11
C ASP A 68 -5.79 6.08 3.29
N LYS A 69 -6.75 6.74 3.98
CA LYS A 69 -8.10 6.19 4.23
C LYS A 69 -8.74 5.55 3.00
N VAL A 70 -8.74 6.26 1.87
CA VAL A 70 -9.42 5.82 0.64
C VAL A 70 -8.84 4.51 0.10
N ALA A 71 -7.52 4.34 0.15
CA ALA A 71 -6.88 3.12 -0.32
C ALA A 71 -7.24 1.94 0.58
N ILE A 72 -7.22 2.15 1.89
CA ILE A 72 -7.55 1.14 2.90
C ILE A 72 -9.04 0.75 2.79
N ASP A 73 -9.92 1.74 2.67
CA ASP A 73 -11.36 1.51 2.52
C ASP A 73 -11.68 0.69 1.27
N ASN A 74 -11.02 1.00 0.15
CA ASN A 74 -11.21 0.23 -1.08
C ASN A 74 -10.77 -1.24 -0.93
N ILE A 75 -9.67 -1.49 -0.21
CA ILE A 75 -9.20 -2.86 0.07
C ILE A 75 -10.19 -3.59 0.98
N VAL A 76 -10.64 -2.95 2.05
CA VAL A 76 -11.65 -3.53 2.96
C VAL A 76 -12.94 -3.81 2.21
N ALA A 77 -13.42 -2.87 1.40
CA ALA A 77 -14.65 -3.01 0.63
C ALA A 77 -14.57 -4.13 -0.41
N TYR A 78 -13.41 -4.28 -1.05
CA TYR A 78 -13.15 -5.37 -1.98
C TYR A 78 -13.18 -6.73 -1.26
N ASN A 79 -12.50 -6.84 -0.11
CA ASN A 79 -12.40 -8.09 0.66
C ASN A 79 -13.73 -8.49 1.29
N GLN A 80 -14.49 -7.54 1.84
CA GLN A 80 -15.76 -7.79 2.52
C GLN A 80 -16.97 -7.76 1.59
N LYS A 81 -16.79 -7.36 0.32
CA LYS A 81 -17.88 -7.07 -0.62
C LYS A 81 -18.91 -6.07 -0.05
N ASN A 82 -18.48 -5.18 0.84
CA ASN A 82 -19.33 -4.22 1.55
C ASN A 82 -18.65 -2.86 1.58
N GLN A 83 -19.34 -1.82 1.13
CA GLN A 83 -18.80 -0.47 1.03
C GLN A 83 -18.98 0.37 2.31
N ASN A 84 -19.73 -0.13 3.29
CA ASN A 84 -20.03 0.62 4.51
C ASN A 84 -18.97 0.43 5.60
N ILE A 85 -17.88 1.19 5.48
CA ILE A 85 -16.80 1.23 6.48
C ILE A 85 -16.98 2.51 7.30
N LYS A 86 -17.32 2.36 8.57
CA LYS A 86 -17.69 3.48 9.46
C LYS A 86 -16.62 3.82 10.50
N ASN A 87 -15.59 2.99 10.63
CA ASN A 87 -14.58 3.07 11.67
C ASN A 87 -13.26 3.70 11.18
N THR A 88 -13.16 4.07 9.90
CA THR A 88 -12.00 4.75 9.32
C THR A 88 -12.30 6.23 9.09
N PHE A 89 -11.33 7.10 9.36
CA PHE A 89 -11.45 8.55 9.25
C PHE A 89 -10.17 9.15 8.67
N LYS A 90 -10.28 10.21 7.86
CA LYS A 90 -9.15 11.08 7.54
C LYS A 90 -8.93 12.05 8.68
N ILE A 91 -7.69 12.52 8.89
CA ILE A 91 -7.41 13.51 9.94
C ILE A 91 -8.27 14.78 9.80
N SER A 92 -8.59 15.19 8.57
CA SER A 92 -9.46 16.33 8.25
C SER A 92 -10.91 16.14 8.66
N GLU A 93 -11.36 14.89 8.83
CA GLU A 93 -12.72 14.53 9.21
C GLU A 93 -12.90 14.46 10.73
N VAL A 94 -11.81 14.44 11.50
CA VAL A 94 -11.83 14.30 12.96
C VAL A 94 -11.95 15.67 13.62
N SER A 95 -13.12 15.97 14.18
CA SER A 95 -13.32 17.15 15.02
C SER A 95 -12.84 16.89 16.47
N PRO A 96 -12.45 17.95 17.22
CA PRO A 96 -12.09 17.81 18.64
C PRO A 96 -13.21 17.15 19.47
N GLN A 97 -14.47 17.52 19.21
CA GLN A 97 -15.63 16.99 19.91
C GLN A 97 -15.82 15.49 19.65
N GLN A 98 -15.61 15.06 18.41
CA GLN A 98 -15.71 13.65 18.03
C GLN A 98 -14.60 12.82 18.69
N PHE A 99 -13.38 13.36 18.76
CA PHE A 99 -12.27 12.71 19.45
C PHE A 99 -12.53 12.57 20.96
N GLU A 100 -13.03 13.61 21.61
CA GLU A 100 -13.44 13.56 23.02
C GLU A 100 -14.56 12.55 23.26
N ASN A 101 -15.51 12.42 22.34
CA ASN A 101 -16.57 11.41 22.44
C ASN A 101 -16.01 9.99 22.35
N TRP A 102 -15.04 9.73 21.46
CA TRP A 102 -14.38 8.42 21.39
C TRP A 102 -13.66 8.06 22.68
N ILE A 103 -12.98 9.03 23.30
CA ILE A 103 -12.35 8.84 24.62
C ILE A 103 -13.40 8.52 25.69
N LYS A 104 -14.48 9.30 25.77
CA LYS A 104 -15.58 9.07 26.73
C LYS A 104 -16.27 7.72 26.52
N GLU A 105 -16.39 7.28 25.28
CA GLU A 105 -16.92 5.97 24.89
C GLU A 105 -15.92 4.82 25.10
N ASN A 106 -14.71 5.12 25.62
CA ASN A 106 -13.62 4.16 25.83
C ASN A 106 -13.24 3.39 24.56
N LYS A 107 -13.29 4.07 23.40
CA LYS A 107 -12.90 3.50 22.12
C LYS A 107 -11.39 3.52 21.96
N THR A 108 -10.84 2.42 21.44
CA THR A 108 -9.44 2.39 21.04
C THR A 108 -9.26 3.20 19.75
N ILE A 109 -8.29 4.13 19.75
CA ILE A 109 -8.01 5.01 18.61
C ILE A 109 -6.63 4.67 18.06
N TYR A 110 -6.57 4.38 16.76
CA TYR A 110 -5.36 4.05 16.02
C TYR A 110 -5.03 5.11 14.97
N THR A 111 -3.74 5.34 14.72
CA THR A 111 -3.27 6.28 13.70
C THR A 111 -1.95 5.87 13.05
N ASP A 112 -1.79 6.13 11.76
CA ASP A 112 -0.54 5.91 10.99
C ASP A 112 0.27 7.21 10.78
N TYR A 113 -0.14 8.30 11.43
CA TYR A 113 0.41 9.63 11.20
C TYR A 113 1.84 9.83 11.70
N PHE A 114 2.26 9.10 12.73
CA PHE A 114 3.54 9.35 13.42
C PHE A 114 4.70 8.46 12.98
N GLY A 115 4.45 7.24 12.51
CA GLY A 115 5.51 6.24 12.30
C GLY A 115 5.60 5.67 10.88
N SER A 116 5.43 6.51 9.87
CA SER A 116 5.67 6.10 8.47
C SER A 116 6.81 6.92 7.85
N LYS A 117 7.81 6.24 7.28
CA LYS A 117 8.64 6.84 6.23
C LYS A 117 7.76 6.89 4.99
N GLU A 118 7.32 8.10 4.62
CA GLU A 118 6.42 8.29 3.48
C GLU A 118 7.02 7.67 2.21
N SER A 119 6.39 6.61 1.71
CA SER A 119 6.64 6.18 0.34
C SER A 119 6.05 7.23 -0.60
N LEU A 120 6.79 7.57 -1.67
CA LEU A 120 6.30 8.39 -2.79
C LEU A 120 5.09 7.71 -3.45
N SER A 121 3.89 7.98 -2.94
CA SER A 121 2.63 7.56 -3.58
C SER A 121 2.08 8.73 -4.38
N ARG A 122 1.41 8.44 -5.51
CA ARG A 122 0.74 9.48 -6.31
C ARG A 122 -0.32 10.25 -5.51
N ALA A 123 -0.92 9.60 -4.51
CA ALA A 123 -1.84 10.22 -3.57
C ALA A 123 -1.12 11.21 -2.64
N ASN A 124 0.04 10.85 -2.09
CA ASN A 124 0.85 11.74 -1.25
C ASN A 124 1.34 12.98 -2.01
N ILE A 125 1.70 12.84 -3.29
CA ILE A 125 2.13 13.97 -4.14
C ILE A 125 0.98 14.93 -4.45
N ALA A 126 -0.24 14.42 -4.61
CA ALA A 126 -1.42 15.24 -4.80
C ALA A 126 -1.86 15.95 -3.49
N GLU A 127 -1.70 15.27 -2.35
CA GLU A 127 -2.07 15.78 -1.03
C GLU A 127 -1.03 16.76 -0.43
N SER A 128 0.26 16.63 -0.74
CA SER A 128 1.31 17.50 -0.18
C SER A 128 1.17 18.98 -0.59
N LYS A 129 0.41 19.29 -1.64
CA LYS A 129 0.13 20.66 -2.08
C LYS A 129 -1.05 21.32 -1.37
N ASN A 130 -1.89 20.56 -0.67
CA ASN A 130 -3.14 21.06 -0.08
C ASN A 130 -3.31 20.75 1.42
N ASN A 131 -2.50 19.86 2.01
CA ASN A 131 -2.64 19.47 3.42
C ASN A 131 -1.94 20.45 4.38
N ASN A 132 -2.53 21.62 4.58
CA ASN A 132 -2.33 22.38 5.82
C ASN A 132 -3.13 21.69 6.93
N ILE A 133 -2.62 20.57 7.45
CA ILE A 133 -3.23 19.92 8.62
C ILE A 133 -3.07 20.90 9.78
N SER A 134 -4.20 21.34 10.33
CA SER A 134 -4.19 22.30 11.43
C SER A 134 -3.42 21.73 12.62
N PRO A 135 -2.46 22.47 13.21
CA PRO A 135 -1.74 22.03 14.41
C PRO A 135 -2.67 21.83 15.61
N ASN A 136 -3.89 22.39 15.58
CA ASN A 136 -4.92 22.19 16.59
C ASN A 136 -5.74 20.90 16.40
N ASN A 137 -5.42 20.06 15.41
CA ASN A 137 -6.10 18.78 15.24
C ASN A 137 -5.87 17.88 16.46
N PRO A 138 -6.90 17.21 17.00
CA PRO A 138 -6.77 16.40 18.22
C PRO A 138 -5.75 15.28 18.11
N ILE A 139 -5.54 14.70 16.93
CA ILE A 139 -4.51 13.66 16.73
C ILE A 139 -3.11 14.24 16.91
N ILE A 140 -2.82 15.38 16.27
CA ILE A 140 -1.50 16.03 16.37
C ILE A 140 -1.28 16.58 17.78
N LYS A 141 -2.28 17.22 18.36
CA LYS A 141 -2.21 17.83 19.69
C LYS A 141 -1.89 16.80 20.78
N ASN A 142 -2.48 15.61 20.70
CA ASN A 142 -2.30 14.57 21.70
C ASN A 142 -1.21 13.55 21.34
N LYS A 143 -0.25 13.90 20.48
CA LYS A 143 0.83 12.99 20.03
C LYS A 143 1.54 12.26 21.18
N GLU A 144 1.74 12.91 22.32
CA GLU A 144 2.44 12.33 23.48
C GLU A 144 1.69 11.15 24.11
N HIS A 145 0.37 11.08 23.92
CA HIS A 145 -0.49 9.99 24.38
C HIS A 145 -0.57 8.85 23.37
N PHE A 146 0.05 8.99 22.20
CA PHE A 146 0.13 7.91 21.23
C PHE A 146 1.41 7.12 21.41
N THR A 147 1.28 5.79 21.41
CA THR A 147 2.42 4.87 21.47
C THR A 147 2.39 3.90 20.29
N PRO A 148 3.55 3.53 19.72
CA PRO A 148 3.60 2.58 18.61
C PRO A 148 3.11 1.20 19.09
N LYS A 149 2.13 0.63 18.39
CA LYS A 149 1.52 -0.67 18.74
C LYS A 149 1.78 -1.74 17.68
N TYR A 150 1.57 -1.40 16.41
CA TYR A 150 1.81 -2.33 15.31
C TYR A 150 2.85 -1.78 14.36
N LYS A 151 3.67 -2.67 13.81
CA LYS A 151 4.69 -2.35 12.81
C LYS A 151 4.57 -3.34 11.67
N PHE A 152 4.46 -2.79 10.47
CA PHE A 152 4.14 -3.45 9.23
C PHE A 152 5.29 -3.21 8.25
N THR A 153 5.83 -4.28 7.69
CA THR A 153 6.97 -4.23 6.76
C THR A 153 6.59 -4.95 5.48
N SER A 154 6.36 -4.15 4.43
CA SER A 154 6.11 -4.61 3.06
C SER A 154 7.28 -4.15 2.19
N LEU A 155 7.62 -4.86 1.11
CA LEU A 155 8.82 -4.61 0.28
C LEU A 155 9.18 -3.11 0.10
N GLY A 156 10.15 -2.62 0.89
CA GLY A 156 10.65 -1.24 0.85
C GLY A 156 9.80 -0.18 1.58
N GLN A 157 8.77 -0.57 2.32
CA GLN A 157 7.86 0.29 3.05
C GLN A 157 7.68 -0.18 4.49
N GLU A 158 7.79 0.77 5.40
CA GLU A 158 7.57 0.56 6.82
C GLU A 158 6.42 1.46 7.26
N LYS A 159 5.37 0.84 7.81
CA LYS A 159 4.22 1.54 8.38
C LYS A 159 4.08 1.15 9.83
N GLU A 160 3.97 2.13 10.71
CA GLU A 160 3.62 1.91 12.11
C GLU A 160 2.25 2.47 12.40
N ILE A 161 1.46 1.69 13.14
CA ILE A 161 0.19 2.12 13.73
C ILE A 161 0.44 2.41 15.21
N TRP A 162 0.02 3.60 15.61
CA TRP A 162 0.12 4.13 16.95
C TRP A 162 -1.25 4.07 17.60
N SER A 163 -1.31 3.71 18.87
CA SER A 163 -2.53 3.64 19.67
C SER A 163 -2.57 4.75 20.70
N TYR A 164 -3.74 5.36 20.85
CA TYR A 164 -3.99 6.30 21.93
C TYR A 164 -4.09 5.57 23.27
N SER A 165 -3.37 6.08 24.26
CA SER A 165 -3.40 5.62 25.65
C SER A 165 -3.60 6.85 26.55
N ASP A 166 -4.74 6.91 27.24
CA ASP A 166 -4.99 7.90 28.31
C ASP A 166 -4.17 7.61 29.56
#